data_AF-W9T6S1-F1
#
_entry.id   AF-W9T6S1-F1
#
_cell.length_a   1.000
_cell.length_b   1.000
_cell.length_c   1.000
_cell.angle_alpha   90.00
_cell.angle_beta   90.00
_cell.angle_gamma   90.00
#
_symmetry.space_group_name_H-M   'P 1'
#
loop_
_entity.id
_entity.type
_entity.pdbx_description
1 polymer ?
#
loop_
_entity_poly.entity_id
_entity_poly.type
_entity_poly.pdbx_seq_one_letter_code
_entity_poly.pdbx_strand_id
1 'polypeptide(L)'
;MRRRYAAHLSTILPADCQQLLVTLDYDQQQMDGPPFAVAEAEVKALYAPSWQVEQLEAKEVLERNPKMRERGLQRLEERFYRLRR
;
A
#
# COMPACT_ATOMS: atom_id res chain seq x y z
N MET A 1 -4.46 3.11 -13.38
CA MET A 1 -5.43 2.18 -12.75
C MET A 1 -5.71 2.51 -11.28
N ARG A 2 -4.70 2.67 -10.39
CA ARG A 2 -4.90 2.84 -8.94
C ARG A 2 -5.85 3.97 -8.52
N ARG A 3 -5.73 5.17 -9.12
CA ARG A 3 -6.66 6.29 -8.87
C ARG A 3 -8.13 5.92 -9.09
N ARG A 4 -8.42 5.25 -10.22
CA ARG A 4 -9.77 4.80 -10.55
C ARG A 4 -10.26 3.72 -9.57
N TYR A 5 -9.36 2.83 -9.15
CA TYR A 5 -9.68 1.78 -8.17
C TYR A 5 -10.01 2.38 -6.79
N ALA A 6 -9.18 3.27 -6.25
CA ALA A 6 -9.43 3.93 -4.96
C ALA A 6 -10.73 4.77 -4.97
N ALA A 7 -10.98 5.51 -6.06
CA ALA A 7 -12.23 6.24 -6.24
C ALA A 7 -13.45 5.30 -6.31
N HIS A 8 -13.32 4.15 -6.99
CA HIS A 8 -14.39 3.17 -7.08
C HIS A 8 -14.72 2.55 -5.72
N LEU A 9 -13.72 2.18 -4.92
CA LEU A 9 -13.94 1.72 -3.52
C LEU A 9 -14.68 2.77 -2.70
N SER A 10 -14.29 4.04 -2.86
CA SER A 10 -14.98 5.17 -2.23
C SER A 10 -16.40 5.39 -2.74
N THR A 11 -16.81 4.77 -3.85
CA THR A 11 -18.18 4.89 -4.40
C THR A 11 -19.09 3.78 -3.89
N ILE A 12 -18.56 2.56 -3.73
CA ILE A 12 -19.36 1.36 -3.46
C ILE A 12 -19.43 0.97 -1.98
N LEU A 13 -18.46 1.42 -1.17
CA LEU A 13 -18.41 1.05 0.25
C LEU A 13 -19.29 1.97 1.11
N PRO A 14 -19.89 1.47 2.22
CA PRO A 14 -20.66 2.28 3.16
C PRO A 14 -19.86 3.43 3.79
N ALA A 15 -20.55 4.44 4.32
CA ALA A 15 -19.94 5.61 4.96
C ALA A 15 -19.25 5.30 6.30
N ASP A 16 -19.60 4.19 6.95
CA ASP A 16 -19.01 3.71 8.22
C ASP A 16 -18.00 2.57 8.01
N CYS A 17 -17.62 2.31 6.76
CA CYS A 17 -16.70 1.24 6.41
C CYS A 17 -15.30 1.47 7.02
N GLN A 18 -14.75 0.40 7.61
CA GLN A 18 -13.35 0.34 8.03
C GLN A 18 -12.60 -0.64 7.14
N GLN A 19 -11.47 -0.22 6.58
CA GLN A 19 -10.62 -1.06 5.73
C GLN A 19 -9.21 -1.18 6.30
N LEU A 20 -8.64 -2.37 6.21
CA LEU A 20 -7.21 -2.60 6.37
C LEU A 20 -6.57 -2.59 4.97
N LEU A 21 -5.73 -1.59 4.72
CA LEU A 21 -4.91 -1.51 3.51
C LEU A 21 -3.49 -1.99 3.83
N VAL A 22 -3.01 -2.97 3.08
CA VAL A 22 -1.63 -3.47 3.15
C VAL A 22 -0.92 -3.12 1.85
N THR A 23 0.24 -2.47 1.95
CA THR A 23 1.07 -2.13 0.80
C THR A 23 2.50 -2.63 0.98
N LEU A 24 3.19 -2.83 -0.14
CA LEU A 24 4.63 -3.04 -0.16
C LEU A 24 5.31 -1.76 -0.62
N ASP A 25 6.40 -1.39 0.05
CA ASP A 25 7.21 -0.22 -0.21
C ASP A 25 8.65 -0.66 -0.44
N TYR A 26 9.13 -0.44 -1.66
CA TYR A 26 10.49 -0.70 -2.11
C TYR A 26 10.78 0.23 -3.29
N ASP A 27 12.04 0.33 -3.71
CA ASP A 27 12.38 1.10 -4.90
C ASP A 27 11.87 0.36 -6.16
N GLN A 28 10.81 0.89 -6.77
CA GLN A 28 10.15 0.29 -7.93
C GLN A 28 11.11 0.10 -9.12
N GLN A 29 12.22 0.83 -9.20
CA GLN A 29 13.25 0.65 -10.24
C GLN A 29 14.04 -0.66 -10.08
N GLN A 30 14.06 -1.25 -8.88
CA GLN A 30 14.76 -2.51 -8.60
C GLN A 30 14.02 -3.74 -9.12
N MET A 31 12.70 -3.66 -9.33
CA MET A 31 11.86 -4.77 -9.74
C MET A 31 10.56 -4.29 -10.38
N ASP A 32 10.24 -4.74 -11.59
CA ASP A 32 9.04 -4.34 -12.35
C ASP A 32 7.68 -4.79 -11.76
N GLY A 33 7.69 -5.56 -10.67
CA GLY A 33 6.49 -6.17 -10.09
C GLY A 33 5.96 -7.37 -10.89
N PRO A 34 4.79 -7.93 -10.52
CA PRO A 34 4.14 -7.76 -9.22
C PRO A 34 4.92 -8.48 -8.10
N PRO A 35 4.64 -8.15 -6.82
CA PRO A 35 3.79 -7.04 -6.39
C PRO A 35 4.44 -5.69 -6.73
N PHE A 36 3.64 -4.65 -6.99
CA PHE A 36 4.14 -3.30 -7.27
C PHE A 36 4.25 -2.48 -5.98
N ALA A 37 5.24 -1.59 -5.90
CA ALA A 37 5.40 -0.67 -4.78
C ALA A 37 4.27 0.36 -4.75
N VAL A 38 3.78 0.64 -3.53
CA VAL A 38 2.85 1.73 -3.23
C VAL A 38 3.36 2.41 -1.95
N ALA A 39 4.08 3.51 -2.12
CA ALA A 39 4.63 4.27 -1.01
C ALA A 39 3.55 5.05 -0.25
N GLU A 40 3.87 5.47 0.98
CA GLU A 40 2.96 6.23 1.85
C GLU A 40 2.39 7.49 1.17
N ALA A 41 3.21 8.22 0.40
CA ALA A 41 2.78 9.41 -0.31
C ALA A 41 1.67 9.10 -1.34
N GLU A 42 1.75 7.95 -2.02
CA GLU A 42 0.72 7.52 -2.95
C GLU A 42 -0.55 7.08 -2.22
N VAL A 43 -0.42 6.36 -1.09
CA VAL A 43 -1.57 6.00 -0.24
C VAL A 43 -2.32 7.26 0.21
N LYS A 44 -1.61 8.26 0.74
CA LYS A 44 -2.21 9.54 1.15
C LYS A 44 -2.88 10.25 -0.02
N ALA A 45 -2.22 10.33 -1.18
CA ALA A 45 -2.79 10.97 -2.36
C ALA A 45 -4.07 10.27 -2.88
N LEU A 46 -4.15 8.94 -2.74
CA LEU A 46 -5.29 8.15 -3.21
C LEU A 46 -6.49 8.17 -2.25
N TYR A 47 -6.24 8.13 -0.94
CA TYR A 47 -7.29 7.86 0.06
C TYR A 47 -7.62 9.04 0.96
N ALA A 48 -6.65 9.90 1.31
CA ALA A 48 -6.90 11.02 2.24
C ALA A 48 -8.00 12.02 1.80
N PRO A 49 -8.33 12.19 0.50
CA PRO A 49 -9.45 13.04 0.10
C PRO A 49 -10.84 12.53 0.54
N SER A 50 -11.01 11.22 0.72
CA SER A 50 -12.33 10.60 0.99
C SER A 50 -12.33 9.67 2.21
N TRP A 51 -11.17 9.47 2.84
CA TRP A 51 -10.98 8.57 3.98
C TRP A 51 -10.03 9.21 4.98
N GLN A 52 -10.25 8.96 6.26
CA GLN A 52 -9.23 9.10 7.28
C GLN A 52 -8.21 7.97 7.12
N VAL A 53 -6.96 8.33 6.86
CA VAL A 53 -5.83 7.39 6.70
C VAL A 53 -4.98 7.41 7.96
N GLU A 54 -4.86 6.25 8.61
CA GLU A 54 -4.01 6.08 9.78
C GLU A 54 -3.00 4.96 9.52
N GLN A 55 -1.71 5.26 9.58
CA GLN A 55 -0.68 4.24 9.53
C GLN A 55 -0.64 3.51 10.87
N LEU A 56 -0.86 2.21 10.84
CA LEU A 56 -0.80 1.34 12.02
C LEU A 56 0.62 0.86 12.27
N GLU A 57 1.30 0.40 11.22
CA GLU A 57 2.62 -0.23 11.34
C GLU A 57 3.37 -0.20 9.99
N ALA A 58 4.70 -0.24 10.06
CA ALA A 58 5.57 -0.54 8.93
C ALA A 58 6.63 -1.56 9.38
N LYS A 59 6.85 -2.60 8.59
CA LYS A 59 7.77 -3.71 8.91
C LYS A 59 8.74 -3.92 7.78
N GLU A 60 10.03 -3.94 8.09
CA GLU A 60 11.03 -4.46 7.17
C GLU A 60 10.88 -5.98 7.09
N VAL A 61 10.55 -6.48 5.90
CA VAL A 61 10.20 -7.89 5.66
C VAL A 61 11.07 -8.55 4.59
N LEU A 62 12.07 -7.87 4.02
CA LEU A 62 12.92 -8.45 2.98
C LEU A 62 13.56 -9.78 3.44
N GLU A 63 14.05 -9.83 4.68
CA GLU A 63 14.67 -11.03 5.25
C GLU A 63 13.75 -12.25 5.31
N ARG A 64 12.44 -12.00 5.44
CA ARG A 64 11.41 -13.03 5.49
C ARG A 64 10.88 -13.39 4.09
N ASN A 65 11.35 -12.71 3.04
CA ASN A 65 10.89 -12.83 1.67
C ASN A 65 12.06 -13.13 0.71
N PRO A 66 12.65 -14.34 0.74
CA PRO A 66 13.83 -14.68 -0.06
C PRO A 66 13.60 -14.48 -1.57
N LYS A 67 12.40 -14.79 -2.07
CA LYS A 67 12.03 -14.57 -3.47
C LYS A 67 12.08 -13.10 -3.90
N MET A 68 11.84 -12.16 -2.99
CA MET A 68 11.90 -10.73 -3.31
C MET A 68 13.36 -10.27 -3.36
N ARG A 69 14.22 -10.78 -2.47
CA ARG A 69 15.66 -10.55 -2.52
C ARG A 69 16.30 -11.13 -3.78
N GLU A 70 15.95 -12.35 -4.17
CA GLU A 70 16.41 -13.00 -5.40
C GLU A 70 16.04 -12.20 -6.67
N ARG A 71 14.95 -11.41 -6.60
CA ARG A 71 14.52 -10.51 -7.66
C ARG A 71 15.22 -9.15 -7.65
N GLY A 72 16.23 -8.97 -6.80
CA GLY A 72 17.09 -7.78 -6.77
C GLY A 72 16.67 -6.70 -5.76
N LEU A 73 15.64 -6.93 -4.95
CA LEU A 73 15.24 -5.96 -3.93
C LEU A 73 16.28 -5.86 -2.81
N GLN A 74 16.61 -4.63 -2.43
CA GLN A 74 17.55 -4.31 -1.35
C GLN A 74 16.86 -3.87 -0.06
N ARG A 75 15.60 -3.42 -0.17
CA ARG A 75 14.69 -3.07 0.93
C ARG A 75 13.29 -3.55 0.55
N LEU A 76 12.51 -4.00 1.53
CA LEU A 76 11.09 -4.27 1.35
C LEU A 76 10.34 -4.05 2.66
N GLU A 77 9.52 -3.00 2.70
CA GLU A 77 8.64 -2.75 3.83
C GLU A 77 7.18 -3.12 3.52
N GLU A 78 6.57 -3.89 4.41
CA GLU A 78 5.11 -4.01 4.49
C GLU A 78 4.55 -2.88 5.34
N ARG A 79 3.59 -2.14 4.82
CA ARG A 79 2.94 -1.01 5.51
C ARG A 79 1.46 -1.29 5.67
N PHE A 80 0.95 -1.03 6.86
CA PHE A 80 -0.42 -1.34 7.27
C PHE A 80 -1.14 -0.06 7.62
N TYR A 81 -2.31 0.16 7.03
CA TYR A 81 -3.12 1.34 7.25
C TYR A 81 -4.55 0.96 7.63
N ARG A 82 -5.11 1.68 8.60
CA ARG A 82 -6.55 1.74 8.85
C ARG A 82 -7.12 2.90 8.04
N LEU A 83 -8.08 2.58 7.17
CA LEU A 83 -8.88 3.56 6.45
C LEU A 83 -10.27 3.61 7.05
N ARG A 84 -10.75 4.79 7.43
CA ARG A 84 -12.13 5.02 7.87
C ARG A 84 -12.78 6.04 6.95
N ARG A 85 -13.98 5.73 6.44
CA ARG A 85 -14.68 6.64 5.52
C ARG A 85 -15.37 7.78 6.27
#